data_AF-A0A8S3FSF4-F1
#
_entry.id   AF-A0A8S3FSF4-F1
#
_cell.length_a   1.000
_cell.length_b   1.000
_cell.length_c   1.000
_cell.angle_alpha   90.00
_cell.angle_beta   90.00
_cell.angle_gamma   90.00
#
_symmetry.space_group_name_H-M   'P 1'
#
loop_
_entity.id
_entity.type
_entity.pdbx_description
1 polymer ?
#
loop_
_entity_poly.entity_id
_entity_poly.type
_entity_poly.pdbx_seq_one_letter_code
_entity_poly.pdbx_strand_id
1 'polypeptide(L)' 'AAFRCMYKDDCQITFQTRRNCPACRLSKCFNSGMQRDRLLTVEQKAAKRRQIEENRNLALNSNSKINEQEFQLSSSTFSD' A
#
# COMPACT_ATOMS: atom_id res chain seq x y z
N ALA A 1 10.05 21.65 2.99
CA ALA A 1 10.74 22.27 1.84
C ALA A 1 9.74 22.46 0.72
N ALA A 2 9.64 23.67 0.14
CA ALA A 2 8.78 23.94 -1.01
C ALA A 2 9.56 23.72 -2.30
N PHE A 3 8.95 23.08 -3.30
CA PHE A 3 9.57 22.93 -4.63
C PHE A 3 9.37 24.22 -5.43
N ARG A 4 10.46 24.78 -5.97
CA ARG A 4 10.44 25.96 -6.83
C ARG A 4 11.11 25.61 -8.17
N CYS A 5 10.54 26.08 -9.28
CA CYS A 5 11.20 25.99 -10.57
C CYS A 5 12.34 27.02 -10.63
N MET A 6 13.49 26.62 -11.20
CA MET A 6 14.62 27.52 -11.42
C MET A 6 14.57 28.23 -12.78
N TYR A 7 13.51 27.98 -13.57
CA TYR A 7 13.31 28.51 -14.91
C TYR A 7 12.02 29.34 -14.98
N LYS A 8 11.06 29.01 -15.86
CA LYS A 8 9.83 29.79 -16.10
C LYS A 8 8.53 29.02 -15.80
N ASP A 9 8.60 28.03 -14.90
CA ASP A 9 7.45 27.17 -14.55
C ASP A 9 6.78 26.43 -15.75
N ASP A 10 7.47 26.32 -16.88
CA ASP A 10 6.99 25.76 -18.14
C ASP A 10 7.83 24.56 -18.63
N CYS A 11 8.61 23.94 -17.73
CA CYS A 11 9.55 22.89 -18.11
C CYS A 11 8.85 21.70 -18.78
N GLN A 12 9.37 21.27 -19.94
CA GLN A 12 8.91 20.05 -20.60
C GLN A 12 9.34 18.80 -19.81
N ILE A 13 8.36 18.09 -19.25
CA ILE A 13 8.59 16.88 -18.44
C ILE A 13 8.52 15.62 -19.31
N THR A 14 9.69 14.99 -19.52
CA THR A 14 9.88 13.70 -20.21
C THR A 14 10.49 12.66 -19.26
N PHE A 15 10.68 11.41 -19.70
CA PHE A 15 11.30 10.36 -18.88
C PHE A 15 12.71 10.75 -18.37
N GLN A 16 13.47 11.46 -19.21
CA GLN A 16 14.84 11.88 -18.91
C GLN A 16 14.84 13.15 -18.03
N THR A 17 13.99 14.14 -18.34
CA THR A 17 14.03 15.47 -17.71
C THR A 17 13.19 15.58 -16.43
N ARG A 18 12.35 14.59 -16.10
CA ARG A 18 11.41 14.65 -14.95
C ARG A 18 12.06 14.88 -13.58
N ARG A 19 13.36 14.61 -13.41
CA ARG A 19 14.07 14.87 -12.15
C ARG A 19 14.63 16.29 -12.06
N ASN A 20 14.75 17.00 -13.19
CA ASN A 20 15.40 18.29 -13.27
C ASN A 20 14.56 19.41 -12.65
N CYS A 21 13.23 19.28 -12.68
CA CYS A 21 12.32 20.25 -12.09
C CYS A 21 11.18 19.55 -11.33
N PRO A 22 11.33 19.36 -10.00
CA PRO A 22 10.28 18.74 -9.18
C PRO A 22 9.00 19.59 -9.11
N ALA A 23 9.11 20.92 -9.21
CA ALA A 23 7.96 21.83 -9.22
C ALA A 23 7.07 21.60 -10.45
N CYS A 24 7.62 21.71 -11.66
CA CYS A 24 6.87 21.48 -12.90
C CYS A 24 6.35 20.04 -13.02
N ARG A 25 7.11 19.05 -12.53
CA ARG A 25 6.64 17.66 -12.46
C ARG A 25 5.39 17.54 -11.58
N LEU A 26 5.42 18.13 -10.39
CA LEU A 26 4.29 18.10 -9.46
C LEU A 26 3.07 18.82 -10.04
N SER A 27 3.24 19.99 -10.68
CA SER A 27 2.16 20.69 -11.38
C SER A 27 1.55 19.83 -12.49
N LYS A 28 2.38 19.18 -13.32
CA LYS A 28 1.90 18.27 -14.37
C LYS A 28 1.12 17.08 -13.80
N CYS A 29 1.55 16.49 -12.68
CA CYS A 29 0.83 15.42 -12.00
C CYS A 29 -0.61 15.84 -11.63
N PHE A 30 -0.78 17.04 -11.07
CA PHE A 30 -2.12 17.57 -10.77
C PHE A 30 -2.92 17.87 -12.03
N ASN A 31 -2.29 18.45 -13.06
CA ASN A 31 -2.95 18.73 -14.34
C ASN A 31 -3.40 17.45 -15.06
N SER A 32 -2.70 16.33 -14.87
CA SER A 32 -3.12 15.00 -15.38
C SER A 32 -4.22 14.34 -14.52
N GLY A 33 -4.68 14.99 -13.45
CA GLY A 33 -5.81 14.51 -12.64
C GLY A 33 -5.43 13.76 -11.37
N MET A 34 -4.17 13.77 -10.93
CA MET A 34 -3.83 13.23 -9.61
C MET A 34 -4.49 14.08 -8.51
N GLN A 35 -5.15 13.45 -7.54
CA GLN A 35 -5.87 14.14 -6.47
C GLN A 35 -5.14 13.97 -5.14
N ARG A 36 -4.90 15.08 -4.41
CA ARG A 36 -4.24 15.05 -3.08
C ARG A 36 -5.08 14.31 -2.04
N ASP A 37 -6.40 14.38 -2.17
CA ASP A 37 -7.34 13.81 -1.20
C ASP A 37 -7.35 12.28 -1.20
N ARG A 38 -6.76 11.65 -2.23
CA ARG A 38 -6.59 10.18 -2.31
C ARG A 38 -5.29 9.68 -1.68
N LEU A 39 -4.52 10.56 -1.04
CA LEU A 39 -3.37 10.18 -0.24
C LEU A 39 -3.83 9.84 1.18
N LEU A 40 -3.42 8.68 1.70
CA LEU A 40 -3.73 8.32 3.07
C LEU A 40 -3.04 9.29 4.04
N THR A 41 -3.82 9.81 5.00
CA THR A 41 -3.25 10.53 6.13
C THR A 41 -2.42 9.60 7.00
N VAL A 42 -1.64 10.16 7.92
CA VAL A 42 -0.80 9.38 8.84
C VAL A 42 -1.66 8.43 9.67
N GLU A 43 -2.82 8.91 10.11
CA GLU A 43 -3.80 8.19 10.92
C GLU A 43 -4.44 7.06 10.11
N GLN A 44 -4.92 7.35 8.90
CA GLN A 44 -5.52 6.35 8.01
C GLN A 44 -4.51 5.25 7.65
N LYS A 45 -3.24 5.62 7.42
CA LYS A 45 -2.17 4.66 7.16
C LYS A 45 -1.88 3.77 8.37
N ALA A 46 -1.94 4.31 9.59
CA ALA A 46 -1.78 3.54 10.81
C ALA A 46 -2.94 2.56 11.03
N ALA A 47 -4.19 3.01 10.86
CA ALA A 47 -5.38 2.17 10.97
C ALA A 47 -5.34 1.02 9.96
N LYS A 48 -5.03 1.32 8.68
CA LYS A 48 -4.91 0.30 7.64
C LYS A 48 -3.83 -0.75 7.95
N ARG A 49 -2.69 -0.34 8.53
CA ARG A 49 -1.64 -1.29 8.95
C ARG A 49 -2.12 -2.23 10.05
N ARG A 50 -2.79 -1.71 11.08
CA ARG A 50 -3.35 -2.53 12.17
C ARG A 50 -4.33 -3.57 11.64
N GLN A 51 -5.25 -3.15 10.78
CA GLN A 51 -6.22 -4.06 10.15
C GLN A 51 -5.53 -5.17 9.32
N ILE A 52 -4.49 -4.84 8.56
CA ILE A 52 -3.74 -5.84 7.78
C ILE A 52 -3.04 -6.83 8.71
N GLU A 53 -2.47 -6.37 9.81
CA GLU A 53 -1.79 -7.21 10.80
C GLU A 53 -2.76 -8.14 11.55
N GLU A 54 -3.89 -7.61 11.99
CA GLU A 54 -4.98 -8.39 12.61
C GLU A 54 -5.49 -9.48 11.66
N ASN A 55 -5.79 -9.12 10.40
CA ASN A 55 -6.25 -10.08 9.39
C ASN A 55 -5.20 -11.16 9.11
N ARG A 56 -3.91 -10.80 9.11
CA ARG A 56 -2.82 -11.75 8.94
C ARG A 56 -2.74 -12.74 10.11
N ASN A 57 -2.88 -12.25 11.34
CA ASN A 57 -2.86 -13.09 12.53
C ASN A 57 -4.08 -14.03 12.58
N LEU A 58 -5.26 -13.54 12.18
CA LEU A 58 -6.45 -14.37 12.05
C LEU A 58 -6.25 -15.50 11.02
N ALA A 59 -5.67 -15.19 9.86
CA ALA A 59 -5.39 -16.18 8.81
C ALA A 59 -4.35 -17.25 9.24
N LEU A 60 -3.39 -16.88 10.08
CA LEU A 60 -2.45 -17.84 10.68
C LEU A 60 -3.15 -18.75 11.68
N ASN A 61 -4.00 -18.17 12.54
CA ASN A 61 -4.75 -18.92 13.57
C ASN A 61 -5.81 -19.86 13.00
N SER A 62 -6.44 -19.51 11.87
CA SER A 62 -7.37 -20.41 11.20
C SER A 62 -6.67 -21.60 10.55
N ASN A 63 -5.46 -21.41 9.98
CA ASN A 63 -4.67 -22.53 9.46
C ASN A 63 -4.19 -23.49 10.56
N SER A 64 -3.81 -22.99 11.74
CA SER A 64 -3.45 -23.86 12.86
C SER A 64 -4.65 -24.65 13.39
N LYS A 65 -5.86 -24.06 13.43
CA LYS A 65 -7.09 -24.79 13.81
C LYS A 65 -7.49 -25.86 12.79
N ILE A 66 -7.33 -25.60 11.50
CA ILE A 66 -7.61 -26.59 10.44
C ILE A 66 -6.66 -27.78 10.57
N ASN A 67 -5.36 -27.53 10.75
CA ASN A 67 -4.37 -28.60 10.95
C ASN A 67 -4.66 -29.44 12.20
N GLU A 68 -5.17 -28.83 13.27
CA GLU A 68 -5.51 -29.52 14.52
C GLU A 68 -6.76 -30.42 14.37
N GLN A 69 -7.75 -29.98 13.59
CA GLN A 69 -8.95 -30.79 13.28
C GLN A 69 -8.63 -31.94 12.30
N GLU A 70 -7.77 -31.72 11.31
CA GLU A 70 -7.34 -32.75 10.35
C GLU A 70 -6.51 -33.85 11.03
N PHE A 71 -5.73 -33.48 12.05
CA PHE A 71 -4.98 -34.42 12.89
C PHE A 71 -5.89 -35.27 13.81
N GLN A 72 -6.98 -34.70 14.34
CA GLN A 72 -7.94 -35.45 15.15
C GLN A 72 -8.86 -36.36 14.31
N LEU A 73 -9.23 -35.93 13.11
CA LEU A 73 -10.09 -36.73 12.24
C LEU A 73 -9.34 -37.96 11.70
N SER A 74 -8.05 -37.81 11.34
CA SER A 74 -7.20 -38.92 10.88
C SER A 74 -6.87 -39.96 11.97
N SER A 75 -6.87 -39.56 13.25
CA SER A 75 -6.67 -40.48 14.38
C SER A 75 -7.95 -41.24 14.78
N SER A 76 -9.14 -40.74 14.42
CA SER A 76 -10.42 -41.41 14.65
C SER A 76 -10.85 -42.40 13.56
N THR A 77 -10.20 -42.40 12.39
CA THR A 77 -10.54 -43.25 11.23
C THR A 77 -9.75 -44.57 11.14
N PHE A 78 -8.94 -44.92 12.14
CA PHE A 78 -8.09 -46.13 12.11
C PHE A 78 -8.55 -47.23 13.09
N SER A 79 -9.81 -47.24 13.49
CA SER A 79 -10.38 -48.31 14.29
C SER A 79 -11.63 -48.87 13.61
N ASP A 80 -11.39 -49.60 12.51
CA ASP A 80 -12.21 -50.70 11.99
C ASP A 80 -11.29 -51.73 11.31
#